data_AF-A0AAX2KGU6-F1
#
_entry.id   AF-A0AAX2KGU6-F1
#
_cell.length_a   1.000
_cell.length_b   1.000
_cell.length_c   1.000
_cell.angle_alpha   90.00
_cell.angle_beta   90.00
_cell.angle_gamma   90.00
#
_symmetry.space_group_name_H-M   'P 1'
#
loop_
_entity.id
_entity.type
_entity.pdbx_description
1 polymer ?
#
loop_
_entity_poly.entity_id
_entity_poly.type
_entity_poly.pdbx_seq_one_letter_code
_entity_poly.pdbx_strand_id
1 'polypeptide(L)'
;MFSISNLSFIGFLKRIIFSSDSLPGKWEHRKFRFMYILRCSINPVVSIRYYYELRSLPCIEDILAIHPTLPARIHRPYLHKGGRAWTRGQYILEHYRFVQNLPEKYSKFLFPQKSVSLVQFIGKDGENFDIQCSPSGFDREGELMLSLFYNKTVIARLTFSVILTQNGHIAFIGGLQGAPKKYRT
;
A
#
# COMPACT_ATOMS: atom_id res chain seq x y z
N MET A 1 14.61 3.75 12.68
CA MET A 1 13.58 4.18 11.70
C MET A 1 14.12 3.97 10.28
N PHE A 2 13.35 3.28 9.43
CA PHE A 2 13.76 2.95 8.05
C PHE A 2 13.53 4.17 7.14
N SER A 3 14.56 5.02 7.05
CA SER A 3 14.46 6.30 6.32
C SER A 3 15.17 6.31 4.97
N ILE A 4 14.52 6.92 3.98
CA ILE A 4 15.04 7.07 2.62
C ILE A 4 15.08 8.51 2.12
N SER A 5 14.54 9.47 2.89
CA SER A 5 14.38 10.88 2.51
C SER A 5 15.67 11.56 2.03
N ASN A 6 16.84 11.11 2.48
CA ASN A 6 18.16 11.65 2.10
C ASN A 6 19.11 10.63 1.47
N LEU A 7 18.64 9.42 1.18
CA LEU A 7 19.47 8.38 0.58
C LEU A 7 19.47 8.49 -0.95
N SER A 8 20.64 8.29 -1.55
CA SER A 8 20.72 7.97 -2.98
C SER A 8 20.23 6.54 -3.21
N PHE A 9 19.85 6.21 -4.45
CA PHE A 9 19.44 4.86 -4.78
C PHE A 9 20.51 3.81 -4.43
N ILE A 10 21.79 4.11 -4.70
CA ILE A 10 22.91 3.24 -4.34
C ILE A 10 23.07 3.15 -2.82
N GLY A 11 22.92 4.26 -2.10
CA GLY A 11 22.94 4.28 -0.64
C GLY A 11 21.83 3.42 -0.04
N PHE A 12 20.63 3.45 -0.62
CA PHE A 12 19.52 2.59 -0.25
C PHE A 12 19.82 1.10 -0.49
N LEU A 13 20.38 0.74 -1.66
CA LEU A 13 20.79 -0.64 -1.93
C LEU A 13 21.85 -1.12 -0.94
N LYS A 14 22.88 -0.31 -0.68
CA LYS A 14 23.91 -0.62 0.33
C LYS A 14 23.28 -0.83 1.70
N ARG A 15 22.36 0.05 2.11
CA ARG A 15 21.65 -0.08 3.39
C ARG A 15 20.90 -1.39 3.49
N ILE A 16 20.13 -1.78 2.47
CA ILE A 16 19.39 -3.05 2.49
C ILE A 16 20.36 -4.25 2.58
N ILE A 17 21.46 -4.24 1.83
CA ILE A 17 22.41 -5.34 1.77
C ILE A 17 23.17 -5.50 3.09
N PHE A 18 23.72 -4.40 3.58
CA PHE A 18 24.70 -4.39 4.67
C PHE A 18 24.12 -4.04 6.04
N SER A 19 22.82 -3.72 6.15
CA SER A 19 22.22 -3.46 7.46
C SER A 19 22.27 -4.70 8.33
N SER A 20 23.00 -4.58 9.44
CA SER A 20 22.94 -5.46 10.62
C SER A 20 21.63 -5.30 11.40
N ASP A 21 20.98 -4.13 11.28
CA ASP A 21 19.75 -3.81 11.99
C ASP A 21 18.54 -4.60 11.46
N SER A 22 17.52 -4.75 12.32
CA SER A 22 16.21 -5.29 11.93
C SER A 22 15.54 -4.34 10.93
N LEU A 23 15.53 -4.74 9.66
CA LEU A 23 14.78 -4.04 8.63
C LEU A 23 13.30 -4.41 8.71
N PRO A 24 12.38 -3.44 8.53
CA PRO A 24 10.96 -3.69 8.72
C PRO A 24 10.36 -4.60 7.62
N GLY A 25 9.40 -5.43 8.02
CA GLY A 25 8.63 -6.28 7.11
C GLY A 25 9.51 -7.27 6.35
N LYS A 26 9.27 -7.42 5.03
CA LYS A 26 9.97 -8.45 4.23
C LYS A 26 11.45 -8.16 4.00
N TRP A 27 11.91 -6.95 4.33
CA TRP A 27 13.32 -6.62 4.26
C TRP A 27 14.15 -7.40 5.27
N GLU A 28 13.58 -7.97 6.33
CA GLU A 28 14.30 -8.85 7.25
C GLU A 28 14.93 -10.04 6.52
N HIS A 29 14.20 -10.62 5.54
CA HIS A 29 14.64 -11.83 4.84
C HIS A 29 15.69 -11.55 3.76
N ARG A 30 16.88 -12.14 3.91
CA ARG A 30 17.99 -12.05 2.93
C ARG A 30 17.57 -12.43 1.50
N LYS A 31 16.74 -13.48 1.35
CA LYS A 31 16.20 -13.91 0.04
C LYS A 31 15.40 -12.80 -0.64
N PHE A 32 14.60 -12.05 0.11
CA PHE A 32 13.83 -10.93 -0.43
C PHE A 32 14.76 -9.80 -0.92
N ARG A 33 15.77 -9.44 -0.12
CA ARG A 33 16.78 -8.43 -0.45
C ARG A 33 17.51 -8.76 -1.75
N PHE A 34 18.05 -9.98 -1.85
CA PHE A 34 18.76 -10.46 -3.04
C PHE A 34 17.86 -10.40 -4.28
N MET A 35 16.63 -10.90 -4.16
CA MET A 35 15.67 -10.89 -5.25
C MET A 35 15.20 -9.48 -5.64
N TYR A 36 15.26 -8.50 -4.73
CA TYR A 36 14.99 -7.10 -5.07
C TYR A 36 16.14 -6.52 -5.91
N ILE A 37 17.39 -6.75 -5.49
CA ILE A 37 18.58 -6.28 -6.22
C ILE A 37 18.62 -6.84 -7.63
N LEU A 38 18.41 -8.16 -7.77
CA LEU A 38 18.36 -8.80 -9.09
C LEU A 38 17.31 -8.14 -10.00
N ARG A 39 16.12 -7.85 -9.47
CA ARG A 39 15.05 -7.20 -10.25
C ARG A 39 15.35 -5.74 -10.57
N CYS A 40 16.09 -5.04 -9.71
CA CYS A 40 16.62 -3.71 -10.01
C CYS A 40 17.65 -3.79 -11.15
N SER A 41 18.53 -4.79 -11.15
CA SER A 41 19.50 -4.99 -12.23
C SER A 41 18.86 -5.32 -13.57
N ILE A 42 17.71 -6.02 -13.58
CA ILE A 42 16.96 -6.33 -14.81
C ILE A 42 16.25 -5.07 -15.37
N ASN A 43 15.74 -4.18 -14.52
CA ASN A 43 15.02 -2.96 -14.94
C ASN A 43 15.55 -1.69 -14.25
N PRO A 44 16.82 -1.32 -14.44
CA PRO A 44 17.49 -0.32 -13.61
C PRO A 44 16.89 1.08 -13.75
N VAL A 45 16.57 1.49 -14.98
CA VAL A 45 15.98 2.81 -15.26
C VAL A 45 14.66 2.98 -14.52
N VAL A 46 13.79 1.97 -14.57
CA VAL A 46 12.48 2.01 -13.92
C VAL A 46 12.62 2.01 -12.40
N SER A 47 13.51 1.17 -11.85
CA SER A 47 13.76 1.12 -10.40
C SER A 47 14.32 2.42 -9.85
N ILE A 48 15.30 3.02 -10.53
CA ILE A 48 15.93 4.27 -10.12
C ILE A 48 14.91 5.42 -10.16
N ARG A 49 14.18 5.54 -11.28
CA ARG A 49 13.19 6.61 -11.45
C ARG A 49 12.06 6.48 -10.42
N TYR A 50 11.50 5.28 -10.26
CA TYR A 50 10.48 5.03 -9.26
C TYR A 50 10.97 5.35 -7.84
N TYR A 51 12.20 4.97 -7.50
CA TYR A 51 12.76 5.27 -6.18
C TYR A 51 12.82 6.77 -5.91
N TYR A 52 13.29 7.58 -6.88
CA TYR A 52 13.36 9.03 -6.69
C TYR A 52 11.98 9.69 -6.68
N GLU A 53 11.04 9.25 -7.52
CA GLU A 53 9.65 9.73 -7.47
C GLU A 53 8.98 9.36 -6.14
N LEU A 54 9.22 8.15 -5.64
CA LEU A 54 8.71 7.72 -4.34
C LEU A 54 9.32 8.55 -3.20
N ARG A 55 10.63 8.78 -3.24
CA ARG A 55 11.35 9.64 -2.28
C ARG A 55 10.84 11.09 -2.30
N SER A 56 10.38 11.58 -3.44
CA SER A 56 9.84 12.94 -3.57
C SER A 56 8.45 13.12 -2.95
N LEU A 57 7.79 12.04 -2.54
CA LEU A 57 6.49 12.13 -1.88
C LEU A 57 6.60 12.82 -0.50
N PRO A 58 5.72 13.78 -0.19
CA PRO A 58 5.50 14.26 1.16
C PRO A 58 5.28 13.10 2.14
N CYS A 59 5.83 13.19 3.34
CA CYS A 59 5.64 12.17 4.40
C CYS A 59 6.02 10.73 3.97
N ILE A 60 7.01 10.56 3.08
CA ILE A 60 7.48 9.23 2.65
C ILE A 60 7.84 8.31 3.82
N GLU A 61 8.34 8.87 4.92
CA GLU A 61 8.67 8.12 6.12
C GLU A 61 7.43 7.49 6.77
N ASP A 62 6.32 8.22 6.81
CA ASP A 62 5.04 7.72 7.33
C ASP A 62 4.46 6.65 6.40
N ILE A 63 4.63 6.83 5.08
CA ILE A 63 4.23 5.85 4.07
C ILE A 63 5.02 4.56 4.27
N LEU A 64 6.33 4.64 4.49
CA LEU A 64 7.19 3.47 4.69
C LEU A 64 7.01 2.82 6.08
N ALA A 65 6.52 3.57 7.07
CA ALA A 65 6.11 2.99 8.34
C ALA A 65 4.92 2.04 8.15
N ILE A 66 3.97 2.40 7.28
CA ILE A 66 2.82 1.55 6.93
C ILE A 66 3.22 0.44 5.95
N HIS A 67 3.91 0.79 4.87
CA HIS A 67 4.29 -0.10 3.78
C HIS A 67 5.81 -0.11 3.54
N PRO A 68 6.59 -0.76 4.42
CA PRO A 68 8.05 -0.70 4.33
C PRO A 68 8.59 -1.28 3.02
N THR A 69 7.88 -2.21 2.40
CA THR A 69 8.25 -2.90 1.15
C THR A 69 7.84 -2.13 -0.12
N LEU A 70 7.28 -0.92 0.00
CA LEU A 70 6.81 -0.12 -1.13
C LEU A 70 7.86 0.13 -2.24
N PRO A 71 9.16 0.33 -1.92
CA PRO A 71 10.20 0.46 -2.95
C PRO A 71 10.32 -0.78 -3.85
N ALA A 72 9.98 -1.96 -3.35
CA ALA A 72 10.06 -3.22 -4.09
C ALA A 72 8.76 -3.60 -4.80
N ARG A 73 7.66 -2.86 -4.60
CA ARG A 73 6.30 -3.27 -4.99
C ARG A 73 6.12 -3.31 -6.52
N ILE A 74 6.76 -2.40 -7.26
CA ILE A 74 6.71 -2.34 -8.74
C ILE A 74 7.18 -3.62 -9.46
N HIS A 75 8.02 -4.41 -8.79
CA HIS A 75 8.63 -5.62 -9.32
C HIS A 75 7.74 -6.85 -9.18
N ARG A 76 6.53 -6.69 -8.65
CA ARG A 76 5.51 -7.72 -8.49
C ARG A 76 4.25 -7.28 -9.24
N PRO A 77 3.36 -8.21 -9.63
CA PRO A 77 2.03 -7.84 -10.07
C PRO A 77 1.33 -6.97 -9.02
N TYR A 78 0.71 -5.88 -9.45
CA TYR A 78 0.06 -4.87 -8.61
C TYR A 78 -1.22 -4.40 -9.28
N LEU A 79 -2.34 -4.43 -8.54
CA LEU A 79 -3.73 -4.19 -8.96
C LEU A 79 -4.26 -5.19 -10.00
N HIS A 80 -3.49 -5.52 -11.02
CA HIS A 80 -3.80 -6.54 -12.01
C HIS A 80 -2.53 -7.30 -12.44
N LYS A 81 -2.70 -8.47 -13.08
CA LYS A 81 -1.57 -9.31 -13.51
C LYS A 81 -0.69 -8.66 -14.59
N GLY A 82 -1.27 -7.74 -15.37
CA GLY A 82 -0.62 -7.04 -16.47
C GLY A 82 0.20 -5.81 -16.04
N GLY A 83 0.54 -4.98 -17.00
CA GLY A 83 1.23 -3.69 -16.79
C GLY A 83 2.75 -3.80 -16.65
N ARG A 84 3.46 -2.84 -17.23
CA ARG A 84 4.91 -2.70 -17.07
C ARG A 84 5.21 -2.22 -15.64
N ALA A 85 6.41 -2.51 -15.12
CA ALA A 85 6.83 -2.05 -13.80
C ALA A 85 6.70 -0.52 -13.64
N TRP A 86 6.90 0.22 -14.74
CA TRP A 86 6.66 1.66 -14.81
C TRP A 86 5.21 2.04 -14.49
N THR A 87 4.24 1.46 -15.20
CA THR A 87 2.81 1.71 -15.00
C THR A 87 2.36 1.38 -13.58
N ARG A 88 2.87 0.27 -13.02
CA ARG A 88 2.60 -0.10 -11.63
C ARG A 88 3.13 0.94 -10.65
N GLY A 89 4.32 1.48 -10.90
CA GLY A 89 4.89 2.57 -10.12
C GLY A 89 4.02 3.83 -10.17
N GLN A 90 3.51 4.18 -11.36
CA GLN A 90 2.62 5.34 -11.51
C GLN A 90 1.33 5.17 -10.70
N TYR A 91 0.67 4.01 -10.74
CA TYR A 91 -0.53 3.78 -9.91
C TYR A 91 -0.28 3.96 -8.41
N ILE A 92 0.85 3.47 -7.91
CA ILE A 92 1.24 3.64 -6.50
C ILE A 92 1.45 5.13 -6.20
N LEU A 93 2.25 5.83 -7.02
CA LEU A 93 2.56 7.24 -6.81
C LEU A 93 1.33 8.14 -6.92
N GLU A 94 0.45 7.85 -7.88
CA GLU A 94 -0.83 8.55 -8.07
C GLU A 94 -1.74 8.42 -6.85
N HIS A 95 -1.81 7.22 -6.24
CA HIS A 95 -2.59 7.03 -5.02
C HIS A 95 -2.10 7.95 -3.90
N TYR A 96 -0.80 7.96 -3.62
CA TYR A 96 -0.26 8.80 -2.55
C TYR A 96 -0.39 10.29 -2.85
N ARG A 97 -0.14 10.71 -4.10
CA ARG A 97 -0.36 12.11 -4.52
C ARG A 97 -1.83 12.51 -4.37
N PHE A 98 -2.76 11.64 -4.74
CA PHE A 98 -4.19 11.89 -4.54
C PHE A 98 -4.50 12.10 -3.06
N VAL A 99 -4.06 11.19 -2.20
CA VAL A 99 -4.32 11.26 -0.76
C VAL A 99 -3.69 12.50 -0.12
N GLN A 100 -2.51 12.92 -0.57
CA GLN A 100 -1.82 14.12 -0.11
C GLN A 100 -2.52 15.42 -0.54
N ASN A 101 -3.20 15.40 -1.69
CA ASN A 101 -3.95 16.56 -2.19
C ASN A 101 -5.36 16.67 -1.58
N LEU A 102 -5.78 15.73 -0.75
CA LEU A 102 -7.06 15.82 -0.05
C LEU A 102 -7.01 16.87 1.06
N PRO A 103 -8.13 17.56 1.32
CA PRO A 103 -8.27 18.36 2.54
C PRO A 103 -7.95 17.51 3.78
N GLU A 104 -7.32 18.12 4.77
CA GLU A 104 -6.86 17.44 6.00
C GLU A 104 -7.97 16.65 6.71
N LYS A 105 -9.21 17.15 6.64
CA LYS A 105 -10.41 16.47 7.14
C LYS A 105 -10.57 15.05 6.58
N TYR A 106 -10.19 14.84 5.32
CA TYR A 106 -10.35 13.57 4.60
C TYR A 106 -9.08 12.73 4.54
N SER A 107 -7.90 13.38 4.58
CA SER A 107 -6.61 12.67 4.50
C SER A 107 -6.46 11.63 5.61
N LYS A 108 -6.93 11.92 6.84
CA LYS A 108 -6.89 10.96 7.96
C LYS A 108 -7.65 9.65 7.73
N PHE A 109 -8.66 9.66 6.84
CA PHE A 109 -9.46 8.48 6.52
C PHE A 109 -8.87 7.66 5.37
N LEU A 110 -8.12 8.30 4.48
CA LEU A 110 -7.50 7.68 3.30
C LEU A 110 -5.97 7.55 3.41
N PHE A 111 -5.40 8.00 4.52
CA PHE A 111 -4.03 7.69 4.98
C PHE A 111 -4.01 7.23 6.45
N PRO A 112 -4.81 6.23 6.83
CA PRO A 112 -4.85 5.77 8.21
C PRO A 112 -3.58 5.01 8.58
N GLN A 113 -2.93 5.33 9.71
CA GLN A 113 -1.86 4.49 10.27
C GLN A 113 -2.42 3.20 10.93
N LYS A 114 -3.67 3.24 11.38
CA LYS A 114 -4.45 2.16 11.99
C LYS A 114 -5.88 2.23 11.51
N SER A 115 -6.67 1.16 11.63
CA SER A 115 -8.07 1.15 11.22
C SER A 115 -8.87 2.34 11.79
N VAL A 116 -9.59 3.06 10.93
CA VAL A 116 -10.45 4.20 11.27
C VAL A 116 -11.87 3.90 10.82
N SER A 117 -12.86 4.09 11.70
CA SER A 117 -14.27 3.97 11.33
C SER A 117 -14.69 5.13 10.43
N LEU A 118 -15.31 4.79 9.30
CA LEU A 118 -15.89 5.74 8.34
C LEU A 118 -17.36 6.01 8.64
N VAL A 119 -18.11 4.95 8.95
CA VAL A 119 -19.55 5.02 9.25
C VAL A 119 -19.98 3.84 10.10
N GLN A 120 -20.85 4.12 11.06
CA GLN A 120 -21.53 3.14 11.89
C GLN A 120 -23.04 3.30 11.70
N PHE A 121 -23.75 2.18 11.58
CA PHE A 121 -25.19 2.18 11.41
C PHE A 121 -25.83 0.91 11.98
N ILE A 122 -27.12 1.01 12.29
CA ILE A 122 -27.91 -0.09 12.84
C ILE A 122 -28.72 -0.72 11.71
N GLY A 123 -28.69 -2.04 11.62
CA GLY A 123 -29.46 -2.86 10.71
C GLY A 123 -30.95 -2.88 11.07
N LYS A 124 -31.74 -3.58 10.25
CA LYS A 124 -33.19 -3.67 10.48
C LYS A 124 -33.54 -4.45 11.75
N ASP A 125 -32.71 -5.43 12.10
CA ASP A 125 -32.93 -6.32 13.25
C ASP A 125 -32.07 -5.89 14.46
N GLY A 126 -31.64 -4.62 14.50
CA GLY A 126 -30.85 -4.06 15.59
C GLY A 126 -29.36 -4.39 15.53
N GLU A 127 -28.86 -4.91 14.40
CA GLU A 127 -27.46 -5.33 14.30
C GLU A 127 -26.52 -4.15 14.08
N ASN A 128 -25.32 -4.19 14.64
CA ASN A 128 -24.36 -3.11 14.49
C ASN A 128 -23.45 -3.35 13.28
N PHE A 129 -23.46 -2.42 12.34
CA PHE A 129 -22.55 -2.37 11.21
C PHE A 129 -21.51 -1.26 11.39
N ASP A 130 -20.27 -1.56 11.01
CA ASP A 130 -19.19 -0.58 10.98
C ASP A 130 -18.36 -0.79 9.71
N ILE A 131 -18.18 0.27 8.93
CA ILE A 131 -17.28 0.29 7.79
C ILE A 131 -16.02 1.02 8.23
N GLN A 132 -14.91 0.32 8.25
CA GLN A 132 -13.61 0.87 8.61
C GLN A 132 -12.66 0.92 7.41
N CYS A 133 -11.79 1.93 7.37
CA CYS A 133 -10.68 2.03 6.43
C CYS A 133 -9.35 1.82 7.17
N SER A 134 -8.49 0.98 6.60
CA SER A 134 -7.16 0.70 7.13
C SER A 134 -6.13 0.62 5.99
N PRO A 135 -4.83 0.63 6.30
CA PRO A 135 -3.83 0.17 5.37
C PRO A 135 -4.14 -1.21 4.82
N SER A 136 -3.79 -1.45 3.57
CA SER A 136 -3.91 -2.77 2.97
C SER A 136 -2.89 -3.75 3.56
N GLY A 137 -3.38 -4.87 4.10
CA GLY A 137 -2.52 -6.00 4.45
C GLY A 137 -2.04 -6.80 3.23
N PHE A 138 -2.53 -6.48 2.03
CA PHE A 138 -2.31 -7.26 0.82
C PHE A 138 -1.44 -6.48 -0.16
N ASP A 139 -0.15 -6.81 -0.19
CA ASP A 139 0.90 -6.14 -0.98
C ASP A 139 0.63 -5.94 -2.49
N ARG A 140 -0.36 -6.62 -3.07
CA ARG A 140 -0.64 -6.64 -4.52
C ARG A 140 -2.02 -6.12 -4.90
N GLU A 141 -2.91 -5.95 -3.94
CA GLU A 141 -4.35 -5.74 -4.19
C GLU A 141 -4.79 -4.29 -3.93
N GLY A 142 -3.86 -3.44 -3.47
CA GLY A 142 -4.06 -2.01 -3.29
C GLY A 142 -3.34 -1.46 -2.06
N GLU A 143 -3.43 -0.15 -1.87
CA GLU A 143 -2.84 0.58 -0.73
C GLU A 143 -3.79 0.66 0.47
N LEU A 144 -5.11 0.73 0.24
CA LEU A 144 -6.13 0.82 1.29
C LEU A 144 -7.02 -0.42 1.31
N MET A 145 -7.64 -0.64 2.46
CA MET A 145 -8.60 -1.70 2.68
C MET A 145 -9.81 -1.17 3.44
N LEU A 146 -11.00 -1.40 2.87
CA LEU A 146 -12.27 -1.26 3.57
C LEU A 146 -12.63 -2.60 4.19
N SER A 147 -13.03 -2.58 5.46
CA SER A 147 -13.55 -3.76 6.17
C SER A 147 -14.96 -3.47 6.65
N LEU A 148 -15.89 -4.34 6.28
CA LEU A 148 -17.26 -4.33 6.78
C LEU A 148 -17.36 -5.27 7.99
N PHE A 149 -17.76 -4.71 9.12
CA PHE A 149 -18.00 -5.42 10.35
C PHE A 149 -19.50 -5.58 10.60
N TYR A 150 -19.89 -6.76 11.07
CA TYR A 150 -21.20 -7.09 11.62
C TYR A 150 -20.99 -7.55 13.06
N ASN A 151 -21.54 -6.83 14.04
CA ASN A 151 -21.38 -7.13 15.46
C ASN A 151 -19.91 -7.44 15.84
N LYS A 152 -18.98 -6.57 15.40
CA LYS A 152 -17.52 -6.69 15.59
C LYS A 152 -16.82 -7.83 14.84
N THR A 153 -17.55 -8.57 14.00
CA THR A 153 -17.00 -9.63 13.14
C THR A 153 -16.81 -9.11 11.72
N VAL A 154 -15.63 -9.29 11.14
CA VAL A 154 -15.39 -8.92 9.73
C VAL A 154 -16.11 -9.88 8.80
N ILE A 155 -17.04 -9.36 8.00
CA ILE A 155 -17.83 -10.14 7.03
C ILE A 155 -17.42 -9.89 5.58
N ALA A 156 -16.76 -8.76 5.29
CA ALA A 156 -16.19 -8.50 3.98
C ALA A 156 -14.98 -7.57 4.07
N ARG A 157 -14.06 -7.71 3.12
CA ARG A 157 -12.91 -6.84 2.90
C ARG A 157 -12.80 -6.48 1.43
N LEU A 158 -12.51 -5.22 1.15
CA LEU A 158 -12.28 -4.69 -0.18
C LEU A 158 -10.97 -3.92 -0.17
N THR A 159 -10.03 -4.29 -1.03
CA THR A 159 -8.76 -3.59 -1.21
C THR A 159 -8.82 -2.73 -2.46
N PHE A 160 -8.35 -1.50 -2.33
CA PHE A 160 -8.40 -0.54 -3.43
C PHE A 160 -7.21 0.41 -3.45
N SER A 161 -7.03 1.08 -4.59
CA SER A 161 -6.13 2.22 -4.75
C SER A 161 -6.80 3.25 -5.64
N VAL A 162 -6.47 4.51 -5.43
CA VAL A 162 -6.98 5.59 -6.27
C VAL A 162 -5.97 5.83 -7.36
N ILE A 163 -6.38 5.68 -8.62
CA ILE A 163 -5.52 5.88 -9.79
C ILE A 163 -6.11 6.96 -10.69
N LEU A 164 -5.27 7.63 -11.46
CA LEU A 164 -5.69 8.65 -12.42
C LEU A 164 -5.95 7.99 -13.78
N THR A 165 -7.08 8.33 -14.38
CA THR A 165 -7.44 7.94 -15.74
C THR A 165 -7.75 9.17 -16.59
N GLN A 166 -7.98 8.97 -17.89
CA GLN A 166 -8.44 10.03 -18.79
C GLN A 166 -9.73 10.71 -18.31
N ASN A 167 -10.59 9.98 -17.57
CA ASN A 167 -11.86 10.47 -17.04
C ASN A 167 -11.76 10.97 -15.59
N GLY A 168 -10.54 11.15 -15.08
CA GLY A 168 -10.28 11.54 -13.70
C GLY A 168 -9.92 10.38 -12.77
N HIS A 169 -9.99 10.64 -11.47
CA HIS A 169 -9.60 9.67 -10.45
C HIS A 169 -10.67 8.58 -10.28
N ILE A 170 -10.23 7.32 -10.27
CA ILE A 170 -11.09 6.16 -9.98
C ILE A 170 -10.54 5.37 -8.80
N ALA A 171 -11.42 4.71 -8.05
CA ALA A 171 -11.04 3.69 -7.08
C ALA A 171 -10.91 2.35 -7.80
N PHE A 172 -9.69 1.90 -8.05
CA PHE A 172 -9.42 0.57 -8.60
C PHE A 172 -9.51 -0.48 -7.49
N ILE A 173 -10.39 -1.46 -7.65
CA ILE A 173 -10.57 -2.57 -6.71
C ILE A 173 -9.62 -3.71 -7.10
N GLY A 174 -8.62 -4.00 -6.27
CA GLY A 174 -7.68 -5.09 -6.51
C GLY A 174 -8.06 -6.42 -5.83
N GLY A 175 -9.00 -6.38 -4.88
CA GLY A 175 -9.50 -7.58 -4.21
C GLY A 175 -10.81 -7.34 -3.48
N LEU A 176 -11.68 -8.36 -3.52
CA LEU A 176 -12.92 -8.42 -2.73
C LEU A 176 -12.99 -9.81 -2.09
N GLN A 177 -12.97 -9.85 -0.76
CA GLN A 177 -12.95 -11.08 0.02
C GLN A 177 -14.13 -11.09 0.99
N GLY A 178 -14.91 -12.18 0.98
CA GLY A 178 -15.99 -12.39 1.94
C GLY A 178 -15.48 -12.81 3.32
N ALA A 179 -16.42 -13.21 4.18
CA ALA A 179 -16.12 -13.56 5.56
C ALA A 179 -15.01 -14.64 5.63
N PRO A 180 -14.08 -14.54 6.61
CA PRO A 180 -13.10 -15.58 6.85
C PRO A 180 -13.78 -16.94 7.00
N LYS A 181 -13.15 -18.02 6.53
CA LYS A 181 -13.71 -19.39 6.53
C LYS A 181 -14.35 -19.84 7.86
N LYS A 182 -13.94 -19.27 9.00
CA LYS A 182 -14.48 -19.57 10.34
C LYS A 182 -15.95 -19.14 10.54
N TYR A 183 -16.50 -18.32 9.63
CA TYR A 183 -17.86 -17.77 9.73
C TYR A 183 -18.73 -18.05 8.48
N ARG A 184 -18.30 -18.96 7.59
CA ARG A 184 -19.19 -19.51 6.57
C ARG A 184 -19.96 -20.66 7.19
N THR A 185 -21.11 -20.34 7.77
CA THR A 185 -22.17 -21.31 8.09
C THR A 185 -22.62 -22.03 6.83
#